data_AF-A0A670ZGR4-F1
#
_entry.id   AF-A0A670ZGR4-F1
#
_cell.length_a   1.000
_cell.length_b   1.000
_cell.length_c   1.000
_cell.angle_alpha   90.00
_cell.angle_beta   90.00
_cell.angle_gamma   90.00
#
_symmetry.space_group_name_H-M   'P 1'
#
loop_
_entity.id
_entity.type
_entity.pdbx_description
1 polymer ?
#
loop_
_entity_poly.entity_id
_entity_poly.type
_entity_poly.pdbx_seq_one_letter_code
_entity_poly.pdbx_strand_id
1 'polypeptide(L)'
;ISLSDHFFTNLQVSLLARTGISQGSKEISLLQVSSDPSMYIEVENEITTVGGAKLSRLKCNREGKEWETVLTSQILSAAGSCEVVSVACEKRTLSVFSASGRRLLPPIVLHSPISTLHCTGFYIMALTTAATLSVWNVRKQSVVVKDESLQTILAGSETTVSQILLTQHGIPVMNMSDGRAYCFNPSLSSWNLISDKQETLAQCADFRSSLPSQEAMLCSGPLAIIQGRMSNSGRQAAKLFSMPHLVQQETTTAYLESQVASALALQSSHEYRHWLLIYARYLVKEGFEYRLRELCKDLLGPVHSSSGSQWESTVVGLRKRDLLKELLPVIGQNLRFQRLFTEYQEQLDILKDK
;
A
#
# COMPACT_ATOMS: atom_id res chain seq x y z
N ILE A 1 4.89 -12.99 20.13
CA ILE A 1 5.58 -12.87 18.84
C ILE A 1 4.64 -12.07 17.94
N SER A 2 4.92 -10.78 17.79
CA SER A 2 4.01 -9.85 17.12
C SER A 2 4.07 -10.06 15.61
N LEU A 3 2.91 -10.15 14.97
CA LEU A 3 2.74 -10.09 13.51
C LEU A 3 3.11 -8.71 12.91
N SER A 4 3.78 -7.85 13.69
CA SER A 4 4.02 -6.43 13.40
C SER A 4 5.23 -6.15 12.52
N ASP A 5 6.18 -7.09 12.42
CA ASP A 5 7.50 -6.80 11.83
C ASP A 5 7.63 -7.33 10.39
N HIS A 6 6.61 -8.03 9.88
CA HIS A 6 6.66 -8.71 8.58
C HIS A 6 6.31 -7.84 7.37
N PHE A 7 5.80 -6.62 7.55
CA PHE A 7 5.09 -5.96 6.45
C PHE A 7 5.89 -5.01 5.56
N PHE A 8 6.97 -4.37 6.01
CA PHE A 8 7.68 -3.39 5.17
C PHE A 8 9.16 -3.21 5.55
N THR A 9 10.00 -4.19 5.28
CA THR A 9 11.46 -4.00 5.23
C THR A 9 11.94 -3.88 3.78
N ASN A 10 11.56 -2.79 3.12
CA ASN A 10 12.17 -2.40 1.86
C ASN A 10 13.50 -1.69 2.15
N LEU A 11 14.55 -2.48 2.43
CA LEU A 11 15.92 -1.99 2.42
C LEU A 11 16.30 -1.71 0.96
N GLN A 12 16.43 -0.42 0.63
CA GLN A 12 16.85 0.08 -0.67
C GLN A 12 18.25 0.67 -0.55
N VAL A 13 19.14 0.37 -1.49
CA VAL A 13 20.44 1.04 -1.59
C VAL A 13 20.74 1.28 -3.07
N SER A 14 20.93 2.55 -3.45
CA SER A 14 21.53 2.89 -4.74
C SER A 14 23.02 2.55 -4.70
N LEU A 15 23.48 1.69 -5.62
CA LEU A 15 24.90 1.32 -5.68
C LEU A 15 25.80 2.49 -6.14
N LEU A 16 25.18 3.58 -6.60
CA LEU A 16 25.86 4.77 -7.09
C LEU A 16 26.37 5.73 -5.99
N ALA A 17 26.18 5.42 -4.69
CA ALA A 17 26.52 6.33 -3.59
C ALA A 17 27.72 5.89 -2.69
N ARG A 18 28.60 4.98 -3.15
CA ARG A 18 29.87 4.70 -2.47
C ARG A 18 31.07 4.89 -3.40
N THR A 19 31.28 6.13 -3.85
CA THR A 19 32.61 6.53 -4.34
C THR A 19 33.53 6.74 -3.13
N GLY A 20 34.41 5.79 -2.86
CA GLY A 20 35.34 5.87 -1.73
C GLY A 20 36.44 4.82 -1.76
N ILE A 21 37.47 5.08 -2.58
CA ILE A 21 38.86 4.57 -2.49
C ILE A 21 39.05 3.06 -2.76
N SER A 22 39.60 2.70 -3.92
CA SER A 22 41.02 2.29 -4.03
C SER A 22 41.42 1.91 -5.46
N GLN A 23 42.68 2.15 -5.78
CA GLN A 23 43.35 1.71 -6.99
C GLN A 23 43.27 0.18 -7.14
N GLY A 24 42.84 -0.30 -8.31
CA GLY A 24 43.10 -1.67 -8.79
C GLY A 24 42.35 -2.83 -8.13
N SER A 25 41.33 -2.59 -7.31
CA SER A 25 40.58 -3.65 -6.62
C SER A 25 39.13 -3.73 -7.11
N LYS A 26 38.62 -4.96 -7.28
CA LYS A 26 37.26 -5.26 -7.74
C LYS A 26 36.22 -4.67 -6.76
N GLU A 27 35.32 -3.83 -7.24
CA GLU A 27 34.19 -3.34 -6.42
C GLU A 27 33.12 -4.43 -6.29
N ILE A 28 33.03 -5.00 -5.09
CA ILE A 28 31.96 -5.92 -4.69
C ILE A 28 31.03 -5.17 -3.76
N SER A 29 29.75 -5.09 -4.12
CA SER A 29 28.73 -4.46 -3.28
C SER A 29 27.77 -5.51 -2.72
N LEU A 30 27.73 -5.64 -1.39
CA LEU A 30 26.79 -6.47 -0.64
C LEU A 30 25.59 -5.64 -0.19
N LEU A 31 24.39 -6.12 -0.46
CA LEU A 31 23.13 -5.46 -0.18
C LEU A 31 22.20 -6.42 0.57
N GLN A 32 21.64 -6.00 1.70
CA GLN A 32 20.50 -6.71 2.29
C GLN A 32 19.21 -6.19 1.64
N VAL A 33 18.40 -7.10 1.12
CA VAL A 33 17.28 -6.77 0.25
C VAL A 33 15.94 -7.29 0.78
N SER A 34 15.98 -8.28 1.67
CA SER A 34 14.84 -8.69 2.49
C SER A 34 15.32 -8.98 3.92
N SER A 35 14.50 -8.68 4.92
CA SER A 35 14.83 -8.95 6.32
C SER A 35 14.31 -10.30 6.82
N ASP A 36 13.26 -10.84 6.18
CA ASP A 36 12.60 -12.05 6.66
C ASP A 36 12.02 -12.89 5.49
N PRO A 37 12.70 -13.97 5.08
CA PRO A 37 14.02 -14.36 5.55
C PRO A 37 15.11 -13.39 5.06
N SER A 38 16.23 -13.31 5.78
CA SER A 38 17.35 -12.46 5.38
C SER A 38 17.85 -12.85 3.99
N MET A 39 17.78 -11.90 3.07
CA MET A 39 18.24 -12.05 1.69
C MET A 39 19.32 -11.02 1.42
N TYR A 40 20.47 -11.50 0.96
CA TYR A 40 21.61 -10.69 0.57
C TYR A 40 21.87 -10.82 -0.93
N ILE A 41 22.17 -9.71 -1.57
CA ILE A 41 22.55 -9.62 -2.96
C ILE A 41 23.97 -9.09 -3.04
N GLU A 42 24.83 -9.79 -3.77
CA GLU A 42 26.17 -9.32 -4.11
C GLU A 42 26.24 -9.01 -5.59
N VAL A 43 26.83 -7.87 -5.92
CA VAL A 43 27.08 -7.44 -7.30
C VAL A 43 28.57 -7.23 -7.48
N GLU A 44 29.14 -7.89 -8.48
CA GLU A 44 30.52 -7.71 -8.94
C GLU A 44 30.45 -7.23 -10.39
N ASN A 45 30.76 -5.95 -10.63
CA ASN A 45 30.72 -5.35 -11.95
C ASN A 45 32.07 -5.50 -12.67
N GLU A 46 32.04 -5.47 -14.01
CA GLU A 46 33.22 -5.43 -14.89
C GLU A 46 34.18 -6.62 -14.75
N ILE A 47 33.63 -7.83 -14.56
CA ILE A 47 34.38 -9.08 -14.66
C ILE A 47 34.79 -9.25 -16.12
N THR A 48 36.09 -9.10 -16.36
CA THR A 48 36.67 -9.24 -17.71
C THR A 48 36.74 -10.73 -18.05
N THR A 49 36.09 -11.12 -19.14
CA THR A 49 36.15 -12.49 -19.65
C THR A 49 37.19 -12.67 -20.74
N VAL A 50 37.56 -13.93 -21.00
CA VAL A 50 38.42 -14.30 -22.13
C VAL A 50 37.69 -13.93 -23.42
N GLY A 51 38.10 -12.84 -24.06
CA GLY A 51 37.41 -12.25 -25.23
C GLY A 51 37.08 -10.75 -25.09
N GLY A 52 37.44 -10.09 -23.99
CA GLY A 52 37.29 -8.64 -23.81
C GLY A 52 35.87 -8.17 -23.49
N ALA A 53 34.89 -9.08 -23.43
CA ALA A 53 33.55 -8.75 -22.97
C ALA A 53 33.54 -8.55 -21.44
N LYS A 54 33.00 -7.40 -21.02
CA LYS A 54 32.75 -7.09 -19.60
C LYS A 54 31.41 -7.71 -19.19
N LEU A 55 31.45 -8.56 -18.17
CA LEU A 55 30.26 -9.12 -17.53
C LEU A 55 30.08 -8.56 -16.12
N SER A 56 28.86 -8.58 -15.62
CA SER A 56 28.55 -8.33 -14.22
C SER A 56 27.97 -9.60 -13.61
N ARG A 57 28.48 -10.02 -12.46
CA ARG A 57 27.95 -11.14 -11.70
C ARG A 57 26.98 -10.62 -10.65
N LEU A 58 25.84 -11.29 -10.58
CA LEU A 58 24.83 -11.13 -9.56
C LEU A 58 24.80 -12.42 -8.74
N LYS A 59 25.05 -12.34 -7.44
CA LYS A 59 24.86 -13.43 -6.50
C LYS A 59 23.75 -13.08 -5.52
N CYS A 60 22.99 -14.08 -5.12
CA CYS A 60 21.96 -13.93 -4.11
C CYS A 60 22.10 -15.06 -3.10
N ASN A 61 22.14 -14.70 -1.82
CA ASN A 61 22.14 -15.62 -0.70
C ASN A 61 20.86 -15.44 0.11
N ARG A 62 20.11 -16.52 0.30
CA ARG A 62 18.93 -16.56 1.15
C ARG A 62 18.97 -17.82 2.00
N GLU A 63 19.02 -17.66 3.31
CA GLU A 63 19.02 -18.78 4.28
C GLU A 63 20.06 -19.87 3.97
N GLY A 64 21.24 -19.47 3.48
CA GLY A 64 22.33 -20.40 3.11
C GLY A 64 22.18 -21.05 1.74
N LYS A 65 21.10 -20.78 0.99
CA LYS A 65 20.98 -21.12 -0.43
C LYS A 65 21.54 -19.98 -1.26
N GLU A 66 22.61 -20.26 -2.00
CA GLU A 66 23.23 -19.32 -2.92
C GLU A 66 22.85 -19.68 -4.37
N TRP A 67 22.59 -18.65 -5.17
CA TRP A 67 22.60 -18.77 -6.62
C TRP A 67 23.37 -17.59 -7.23
N GLU A 68 23.91 -17.79 -8.42
CA GLU A 68 24.59 -16.75 -9.17
C GLU A 68 24.19 -16.75 -10.65
N THR A 69 24.27 -15.58 -11.28
CA THR A 69 24.06 -15.39 -12.71
C THR A 69 24.94 -14.27 -13.23
N VAL A 70 25.13 -14.22 -14.54
CA VAL A 70 25.85 -13.14 -15.22
C VAL A 70 24.92 -12.27 -16.07
N LEU A 71 25.28 -10.99 -16.19
CA LEU A 71 24.66 -9.99 -17.06
C LEU A 71 25.73 -9.34 -17.94
N THR A 72 25.34 -8.89 -19.14
CA THR A 72 26.24 -8.29 -20.14
C THR A 72 26.34 -6.76 -20.05
N SER A 73 25.98 -6.20 -18.89
CA SER A 73 25.95 -4.76 -18.62
C SER A 73 26.14 -4.52 -17.14
N GLN A 74 26.77 -3.40 -16.80
CA GLN A 74 26.95 -2.96 -15.41
C GLN A 74 25.60 -2.85 -14.69
N ILE A 75 25.51 -3.40 -13.47
CA ILE A 75 24.35 -3.30 -12.59
C ILE A 75 24.50 -2.01 -11.76
N LEU A 76 23.48 -1.15 -11.81
CA LEU A 76 23.42 0.15 -11.13
C LEU A 76 22.57 0.11 -9.85
N SER A 77 21.56 -0.76 -9.81
CA SER A 77 20.67 -0.91 -8.67
C SER A 77 20.12 -2.33 -8.63
N ALA A 78 19.92 -2.84 -7.43
CA ALA A 78 19.30 -4.14 -7.19
C ALA A 78 18.25 -4.01 -6.08
N ALA A 79 17.16 -4.74 -6.23
CA ALA A 79 16.09 -4.87 -5.25
C ALA A 79 15.51 -6.28 -5.34
N GLY A 80 14.69 -6.66 -4.37
CA GLY A 80 14.25 -8.04 -4.25
C GLY A 80 13.26 -8.22 -3.11
N SER A 81 12.60 -9.36 -3.15
CA SER A 81 11.60 -9.80 -2.19
C SER A 81 11.79 -11.29 -1.93
N CYS A 82 10.96 -11.89 -1.10
CA CYS A 82 10.93 -13.35 -0.93
C CYS A 82 10.59 -14.12 -2.22
N GLU A 83 10.13 -13.44 -3.29
CA GLU A 83 9.63 -14.07 -4.51
C GLU A 83 10.54 -13.81 -5.72
N VAL A 84 11.10 -12.61 -5.83
CA VAL A 84 11.84 -12.15 -7.01
C VAL A 84 13.06 -11.32 -6.63
N VAL A 85 14.04 -11.31 -7.52
CA VAL A 85 15.19 -10.40 -7.48
C VAL A 85 15.23 -9.62 -8.78
N SER A 86 15.34 -8.30 -8.70
CA SER A 86 15.37 -7.40 -9.85
C SER A 86 16.63 -6.56 -9.84
N VAL A 87 17.23 -6.40 -11.01
CA VAL A 87 18.43 -5.56 -11.20
C VAL A 87 18.25 -4.63 -12.38
N ALA A 88 18.65 -3.39 -12.20
CA ALA A 88 18.65 -2.38 -13.24
C ALA A 88 20.09 -2.11 -13.69
N CYS A 89 20.30 -2.08 -15.00
CA CYS A 89 21.59 -2.00 -15.65
C CYS A 89 21.75 -0.69 -16.44
N GLU A 90 23.00 -0.30 -16.69
CA GLU A 90 23.41 0.94 -17.35
C GLU A 90 22.72 1.21 -18.69
N LYS A 91 22.47 0.17 -19.48
CA LYS A 91 21.77 0.25 -20.77
C LYS A 91 20.25 0.51 -20.65
N ARG A 92 19.79 1.10 -19.54
CA ARG A 92 18.37 1.30 -19.19
C ARG A 92 17.59 -0.01 -19.25
N THR A 93 18.21 -1.11 -18.83
CA THR A 93 17.56 -2.44 -18.86
C THR A 93 17.28 -2.92 -17.45
N LEU A 94 16.07 -3.44 -17.24
CA LEU A 94 15.64 -4.05 -15.99
C LEU A 94 15.51 -5.56 -16.21
N SER A 95 16.29 -6.34 -15.46
CA SER A 95 16.25 -7.81 -15.47
C SER A 95 15.61 -8.35 -14.21
N VAL A 96 14.74 -9.35 -14.36
CA VAL A 96 14.00 -9.97 -13.26
C VAL A 96 14.32 -11.46 -13.18
N PHE A 97 14.63 -11.92 -11.97
CA PHE A 97 14.97 -13.28 -11.62
C PHE A 97 14.02 -13.81 -10.54
N SER A 98 13.76 -15.11 -10.56
CA SER A 98 13.07 -15.81 -9.47
C SER A 98 13.93 -15.82 -8.21
N ALA A 99 13.34 -16.15 -7.07
CA ALA A 99 14.07 -16.45 -5.83
C ALA A 99 15.19 -17.51 -5.97
N SER A 100 15.16 -18.35 -7.02
CA SER A 100 16.17 -19.38 -7.32
C SER A 100 17.09 -19.02 -8.51
N GLY A 101 17.15 -17.75 -8.93
CA GLY A 101 18.10 -17.28 -9.96
C GLY A 101 17.69 -17.49 -11.41
N ARG A 102 16.56 -18.16 -11.69
CA ARG A 102 16.03 -18.27 -13.06
C ARG A 102 15.50 -16.92 -13.56
N ARG A 103 15.92 -16.49 -14.75
CA ARG A 103 15.37 -15.31 -15.44
C ARG A 103 13.86 -15.51 -15.72
N LEU A 104 13.04 -14.54 -15.32
CA LEU A 104 11.57 -14.64 -15.45
C LEU A 104 11.05 -13.99 -16.74
N LEU A 105 11.71 -12.95 -17.22
CA LEU A 105 11.30 -12.14 -18.38
C LEU A 105 12.52 -11.73 -19.21
N PRO A 106 12.36 -11.47 -20.52
CA PRO A 106 13.33 -10.69 -21.28
C PRO A 106 13.59 -9.34 -20.60
N PRO A 107 14.81 -8.76 -20.70
CA PRO A 107 15.10 -7.47 -20.10
C PRO A 107 14.13 -6.38 -20.56
N ILE A 108 13.51 -5.68 -19.60
CA ILE A 108 12.59 -4.57 -19.87
C ILE A 108 13.43 -3.33 -20.15
N VAL A 109 13.14 -2.60 -21.23
CA VAL A 109 13.82 -1.33 -21.54
C VAL A 109 13.07 -0.19 -20.85
N LEU A 110 13.77 0.52 -19.97
CA LEU A 110 13.29 1.73 -19.31
C LEU A 110 13.50 2.93 -20.23
N HIS A 111 12.56 3.89 -20.22
CA HIS A 111 12.68 5.07 -21.07
C HIS A 111 13.81 6.02 -20.61
N SER A 112 14.14 6.04 -19.32
CA SER A 112 15.21 6.83 -18.68
C SER A 112 16.03 5.94 -17.73
N PRO A 113 17.29 6.28 -17.39
CA PRO A 113 18.07 5.55 -16.40
C PRO A 113 17.33 5.37 -15.07
N ILE A 114 17.62 4.27 -14.38
CA ILE A 114 17.04 3.97 -13.07
C ILE A 114 17.56 4.96 -12.02
N SER A 115 16.68 5.43 -11.14
CA SER A 115 17.04 6.16 -9.93
C SER A 115 16.93 5.22 -8.73
N THR A 116 15.74 4.65 -8.52
CA THR A 116 15.47 3.72 -7.43
C THR A 116 14.66 2.52 -7.89
N LEU A 117 14.85 1.39 -7.22
CA LEU A 117 14.19 0.14 -7.52
C LEU A 117 13.67 -0.49 -6.23
N HIS A 118 12.44 -1.00 -6.25
CA HIS A 118 11.80 -1.64 -5.11
C HIS A 118 11.08 -2.92 -5.54
N CYS A 119 10.96 -3.87 -4.62
CA CYS A 119 10.24 -5.12 -4.84
C CYS A 119 9.40 -5.47 -3.62
N THR A 120 8.11 -5.77 -3.83
CA THR A 120 7.22 -6.29 -2.79
C THR A 120 6.46 -7.48 -3.36
N GLY A 121 6.70 -8.69 -2.83
CA GLY A 121 6.17 -9.92 -3.44
C GLY A 121 6.57 -10.02 -4.92
N PHE A 122 5.60 -10.14 -5.83
CA PHE A 122 5.81 -10.16 -7.29
C PHE A 122 5.70 -8.80 -7.97
N TYR A 123 5.64 -7.72 -7.19
CA TYR A 123 5.56 -6.36 -7.72
C TYR A 123 6.95 -5.75 -7.75
N ILE A 124 7.28 -5.14 -8.89
CA ILE A 124 8.54 -4.42 -9.08
C ILE A 124 8.17 -2.99 -9.41
N MET A 125 8.75 -2.05 -8.67
CA MET A 125 8.59 -0.62 -8.90
C MET A 125 9.93 -0.02 -9.29
N ALA A 126 9.96 0.65 -10.44
CA ALA A 126 11.10 1.41 -10.92
C ALA A 126 10.74 2.90 -10.94
N LEU A 127 11.56 3.71 -10.28
CA LEU A 127 11.56 5.16 -10.42
C LEU A 127 12.76 5.55 -11.26
N THR A 128 12.52 6.27 -12.35
CA THR A 128 13.61 6.70 -13.25
C THR A 128 14.14 8.07 -12.85
N THR A 129 15.31 8.44 -13.39
CA THR A 129 15.89 9.79 -13.24
C THR A 129 15.05 10.89 -13.88
N ALA A 130 14.11 10.56 -14.77
CA ALA A 130 13.14 11.50 -15.33
C ALA A 130 11.92 11.72 -14.42
N ALA A 131 11.98 11.26 -13.17
CA ALA A 131 10.90 11.34 -12.18
C ALA A 131 9.59 10.68 -12.65
N THR A 132 9.71 9.54 -13.33
CA THR A 132 8.57 8.70 -13.74
C THR A 132 8.61 7.36 -13.03
N LEU A 133 7.43 6.86 -12.70
CA LEU A 133 7.23 5.66 -11.92
C LEU A 133 6.49 4.60 -12.73
N SER A 134 7.04 3.39 -12.71
CA SER A 134 6.43 2.22 -13.32
C SER A 134 6.37 1.07 -12.33
N VAL A 135 5.24 0.37 -12.31
CA VAL A 135 5.02 -0.82 -11.46
C VAL A 135 4.54 -1.97 -12.33
N TRP A 136 5.18 -3.12 -12.19
CA TRP A 136 4.81 -4.35 -12.89
C TRP A 136 4.50 -5.47 -11.92
N ASN A 137 3.48 -6.26 -12.24
CA ASN A 137 3.24 -7.55 -11.61
C ASN A 137 3.87 -8.65 -12.49
N VAL A 138 5.03 -9.17 -12.08
CA VAL A 138 5.76 -10.14 -12.91
C VAL A 138 5.20 -11.56 -12.84
N ARG A 139 4.36 -11.87 -11.84
CA ARG A 139 3.63 -13.15 -11.78
C ARG A 139 2.53 -13.19 -12.85
N LYS A 140 1.77 -12.10 -12.98
CA LYS A 140 0.71 -11.95 -13.98
C LYS A 140 1.22 -11.46 -15.33
N GLN A 141 2.48 -11.03 -15.41
CA GLN A 141 3.10 -10.40 -16.57
C GLN A 141 2.30 -9.20 -17.09
N SER A 142 1.82 -8.36 -16.17
CA SER A 142 1.01 -7.19 -16.48
C SER A 142 1.60 -5.92 -15.88
N VAL A 143 1.39 -4.79 -16.55
CA VAL A 143 1.66 -3.47 -15.99
C VAL A 143 0.58 -3.10 -14.98
N VAL A 144 0.97 -2.46 -13.88
CA VAL A 144 0.08 -1.92 -12.85
C VAL A 144 0.07 -0.39 -12.93
N VAL A 145 1.25 0.22 -13.06
CA VAL A 145 1.43 1.66 -13.27
C VAL A 145 2.40 1.85 -14.43
N LYS A 146 2.03 2.68 -15.41
CA LYS A 146 2.77 2.82 -16.67
C LYS A 146 3.34 4.23 -16.82
N ASP A 147 4.64 4.37 -16.54
CA ASP A 147 5.44 5.57 -16.79
C ASP A 147 4.81 6.87 -16.25
N GLU A 148 4.22 6.79 -15.07
CA GLU A 148 3.49 7.91 -14.45
C GLU A 148 4.46 8.97 -13.91
N SER A 149 4.25 10.22 -14.31
CA SER A 149 5.11 11.33 -13.89
C SER A 149 4.81 11.76 -12.45
N LEU A 150 5.86 11.92 -11.64
CA LEU A 150 5.75 12.46 -10.28
C LEU A 150 5.58 13.99 -10.27
N GLN A 151 5.68 14.66 -11.42
CA GLN A 151 5.50 16.12 -11.50
C GLN A 151 4.13 16.55 -10.97
N THR A 152 3.08 15.73 -11.11
CA THR A 152 1.74 16.03 -10.60
C THR A 152 1.71 16.23 -9.08
N ILE A 153 2.50 15.46 -8.33
CA ILE A 153 2.56 15.53 -6.86
C ILE A 153 3.71 16.41 -6.34
N LEU A 154 4.71 16.68 -7.17
CA LEU A 154 5.84 17.56 -6.87
C LEU A 154 5.57 19.02 -7.27
N ALA A 155 4.59 19.28 -8.14
CA ALA A 155 4.33 20.61 -8.67
C ALA A 155 3.97 21.61 -7.57
N GLY A 156 4.56 22.80 -7.64
CA GLY A 156 4.14 23.97 -6.85
C GLY A 156 4.69 24.06 -5.43
N SER A 157 5.65 23.22 -5.04
CA SER A 157 6.29 23.30 -3.72
C SER A 157 7.73 22.82 -3.76
N GLU A 158 8.60 23.33 -2.87
CA GLU A 158 9.96 22.78 -2.64
C GLU A 158 9.90 21.46 -1.85
N THR A 159 8.90 20.61 -2.14
CA THR A 159 8.73 19.35 -1.44
C THR A 159 9.61 18.28 -2.05
N THR A 160 10.18 17.47 -1.17
CA THR A 160 10.98 16.30 -1.55
C THR A 160 10.25 15.03 -1.13
N VAL A 161 10.54 13.93 -1.81
CA VAL A 161 10.03 12.61 -1.42
C VAL A 161 10.82 12.15 -0.20
N SER A 162 10.15 12.04 0.95
CA SER A 162 10.75 11.61 2.21
C SER A 162 10.82 10.09 2.33
N GLN A 163 9.81 9.39 1.82
CA GLN A 163 9.75 7.93 1.83
C GLN A 163 8.93 7.41 0.66
N ILE A 164 9.36 6.28 0.09
CA ILE A 164 8.62 5.56 -0.95
C ILE A 164 8.26 4.18 -0.41
N LEU A 165 6.99 3.81 -0.54
CA LEU A 165 6.47 2.50 -0.15
C LEU A 165 5.78 1.83 -1.34
N LEU A 166 5.85 0.50 -1.38
CA LEU A 166 5.12 -0.31 -2.36
C LEU A 166 4.33 -1.37 -1.59
N THR A 167 3.00 -1.28 -1.61
CA THR A 167 2.14 -2.21 -0.87
C THR A 167 2.22 -3.63 -1.45
N GLN A 168 1.77 -4.62 -0.68
CA GLN A 168 1.65 -6.02 -1.11
C GLN A 168 0.74 -6.22 -2.33
N HIS A 169 -0.11 -5.23 -2.65
CA HIS A 169 -1.00 -5.25 -3.81
C HIS A 169 -0.43 -4.48 -5.01
N GLY A 170 0.78 -3.93 -4.90
CA GLY A 170 1.44 -3.18 -5.97
C GLY A 170 1.02 -1.71 -6.05
N ILE A 171 0.47 -1.15 -4.97
CA ILE A 171 0.10 0.26 -4.89
C ILE A 171 1.34 1.05 -4.44
N PRO A 172 1.86 1.98 -5.26
CA PRO A 172 2.95 2.84 -4.84
C PRO A 172 2.41 3.98 -3.96
N VAL A 173 3.16 4.31 -2.92
CA VAL A 173 2.87 5.39 -1.99
C VAL A 173 4.09 6.29 -1.85
N MET A 174 3.85 7.59 -1.96
CA MET A 174 4.84 8.66 -1.85
C MET A 174 4.53 9.49 -0.61
N ASN A 175 5.42 9.45 0.37
CA ASN A 175 5.40 10.38 1.48
C ASN A 175 6.29 11.57 1.13
N MET A 176 5.75 12.76 1.32
CA MET A 176 6.41 14.01 0.99
C MET A 176 6.97 14.67 2.25
N SER A 177 7.88 15.62 2.10
CA SER A 177 8.51 16.34 3.22
C SER A 177 7.57 17.32 3.92
N ASP A 178 6.48 17.76 3.28
CA ASP A 178 5.44 18.62 3.87
C ASP A 178 4.48 17.87 4.80
N GLY A 179 4.60 16.54 4.88
CA GLY A 179 3.72 15.69 5.68
C GLY A 179 2.51 15.15 4.93
N ARG A 180 2.40 15.40 3.61
CA ARG A 180 1.40 14.76 2.76
C ARG A 180 1.86 13.40 2.29
N ALA A 181 0.90 12.51 2.06
CA ALA A 181 1.14 11.22 1.45
C ALA A 181 0.14 10.96 0.33
N TYR A 182 0.67 10.52 -0.82
CA TYR A 182 -0.10 10.22 -2.01
C TYR A 182 0.04 8.74 -2.36
N CYS A 183 -1.04 8.08 -2.76
CA CYS A 183 -0.98 6.77 -3.39
C CYS A 183 -1.48 6.85 -4.83
N PHE A 184 -0.93 6.04 -5.73
CA PHE A 184 -1.45 5.93 -7.08
C PHE A 184 -2.50 4.83 -7.16
N ASN A 185 -3.72 5.14 -7.63
CA ASN A 185 -4.76 4.15 -7.87
C ASN A 185 -4.72 3.66 -9.33
N PRO A 186 -4.35 2.39 -9.60
CA PRO A 186 -4.27 1.87 -10.96
C PRO A 186 -5.60 1.85 -11.72
N SER A 187 -6.72 1.64 -11.02
CA SER A 187 -8.04 1.56 -11.64
C SER A 187 -8.57 2.92 -12.07
N LEU A 188 -8.25 3.96 -11.29
CA LEU A 188 -8.61 5.35 -11.61
C LEU A 188 -7.54 6.09 -12.41
N SER A 189 -6.34 5.51 -12.50
CA SER A 189 -5.15 6.13 -13.10
C SER A 189 -4.86 7.52 -12.52
N SER A 190 -4.95 7.67 -11.20
CA SER A 190 -4.83 8.96 -10.52
C SER A 190 -4.01 8.88 -9.23
N TRP A 191 -3.33 9.99 -8.90
CA TRP A 191 -2.75 10.21 -7.58
C TRP A 191 -3.83 10.66 -6.60
N ASN A 192 -3.96 9.95 -5.48
CA ASN A 192 -4.92 10.25 -4.43
C ASN A 192 -4.18 10.67 -3.16
N LEU A 193 -4.59 11.79 -2.57
CA LEU A 193 -4.12 12.21 -1.25
C LEU A 193 -4.78 11.32 -0.18
N ILE A 194 -3.98 10.62 0.61
CA ILE A 194 -4.44 9.66 1.63
C ILE A 194 -4.07 10.06 3.06
N SER A 195 -3.19 11.04 3.22
CA SER A 195 -2.82 11.61 4.50
C SER A 195 -2.31 13.03 4.29
N ASP A 196 -2.76 13.95 5.12
CA ASP A 196 -2.15 15.27 5.28
C ASP A 196 -2.00 15.53 6.78
N LYS A 197 -0.75 15.56 7.28
CA LYS A 197 -0.48 15.78 8.71
C LYS A 197 -0.89 17.17 9.20
N GLN A 198 -1.04 18.13 8.29
CA GLN A 198 -1.45 19.49 8.61
C GLN A 198 -2.99 19.61 8.64
N GLU A 199 -3.71 18.57 8.23
CA GLU A 199 -5.17 18.56 8.24
C GLU A 199 -5.71 18.54 9.68
N THR A 200 -6.50 19.56 9.99
CA THR A 200 -7.09 19.77 11.32
C THR A 200 -8.22 18.79 11.64
N LEU A 201 -8.80 18.13 10.63
CA LEU A 201 -9.93 17.22 10.80
C LEU A 201 -9.61 16.07 11.78
N ALA A 202 -8.41 15.49 11.67
CA ALA A 202 -8.00 14.40 12.54
C ALA A 202 -7.94 14.80 14.02
N GLN A 203 -7.53 16.03 14.31
CA GLN A 203 -7.42 16.56 15.68
C GLN A 203 -8.80 16.89 16.30
N CYS A 204 -9.76 17.24 15.46
CA CYS A 204 -11.11 17.64 15.85
C CYS A 204 -12.11 16.47 15.89
N ALA A 205 -11.78 15.33 15.28
CA ALA A 205 -12.66 14.18 15.18
C ALA A 205 -12.86 13.46 16.54
N ASP A 206 -14.09 13.40 17.03
CA ASP A 206 -14.46 12.67 18.26
C ASP A 206 -15.23 11.38 17.95
N PHE A 207 -14.47 10.31 17.69
CA PHE A 207 -15.00 8.97 17.45
C PHE A 207 -14.63 7.99 18.58
N ARG A 208 -14.18 8.49 19.73
CA ARG A 208 -13.69 7.65 20.84
C ARG A 208 -14.75 6.71 21.39
N SER A 209 -16.00 7.17 21.49
CA SER A 209 -17.11 6.33 21.93
C SER A 209 -17.41 5.16 20.97
N SER A 210 -16.98 5.25 19.71
CA SER A 210 -17.21 4.25 18.67
C SER A 210 -16.08 3.21 18.58
N LEU A 211 -14.94 3.46 19.23
CA LEU A 211 -13.82 2.52 19.34
C LEU A 211 -14.15 1.40 20.35
N PRO A 212 -14.05 0.12 19.98
CA PRO A 212 -14.16 -0.96 20.95
C PRO A 212 -12.90 -0.98 21.85
N SER A 213 -13.11 -1.24 23.14
CA SER A 213 -12.11 -1.17 24.20
C SER A 213 -10.86 -2.05 24.00
N GLN A 214 -10.90 -3.02 23.07
CA GLN A 214 -9.82 -3.97 22.80
C GLN A 214 -9.14 -3.84 21.40
N GLU A 215 -9.69 -3.10 20.44
CA GLU A 215 -9.13 -3.07 19.06
C GLU A 215 -8.17 -1.91 18.78
N ALA A 216 -8.06 -0.94 19.70
CA ALA A 216 -7.18 0.22 19.53
C ALA A 216 -5.67 -0.12 19.45
N MET A 217 -5.30 -1.39 19.60
CA MET A 217 -3.91 -1.86 19.73
C MET A 217 -3.45 -2.80 18.60
N LEU A 218 -4.29 -3.11 17.59
CA LEU A 218 -4.03 -4.23 16.66
C LEU A 218 -4.09 -3.90 15.16
N CYS A 219 -4.54 -2.72 14.75
CA CYS A 219 -4.55 -2.38 13.33
C CYS A 219 -3.16 -1.89 12.88
N SER A 220 -2.36 -2.80 12.34
CA SER A 220 -1.10 -2.51 11.67
C SER A 220 -1.33 -2.68 10.17
N GLY A 221 -1.12 -1.63 9.40
CA GLY A 221 -1.24 -1.65 7.95
C GLY A 221 -0.57 -0.42 7.32
N PRO A 222 -0.57 -0.33 5.98
CA PRO A 222 0.07 0.76 5.27
C PRO A 222 -0.42 2.14 5.72
N LEU A 223 -1.73 2.33 5.93
CA LEU A 223 -2.28 3.63 6.32
C LEU A 223 -1.77 4.05 7.70
N ALA A 224 -1.79 3.14 8.68
CA ALA A 224 -1.28 3.38 10.02
C ALA A 224 0.22 3.71 10.06
N ILE A 225 1.02 3.13 9.15
CA ILE A 225 2.45 3.45 9.02
C ILE A 225 2.61 4.87 8.46
N ILE A 226 1.88 5.20 7.39
CA ILE A 226 1.96 6.48 6.67
C ILE A 226 1.56 7.65 7.59
N GLN A 227 0.45 7.48 8.29
CA GLN A 227 -0.10 8.50 9.19
C GLN A 227 0.73 8.62 10.48
N GLY A 228 1.61 7.66 10.75
CA GLY A 228 2.17 7.45 12.08
C GLY A 228 1.10 6.99 13.06
N ARG A 229 1.48 6.52 14.25
CA ARG A 229 0.53 6.11 15.29
C ARG A 229 -0.31 7.30 15.77
N MET A 230 -1.35 7.67 15.02
CA MET A 230 -2.39 8.65 15.37
C MET A 230 -3.34 8.10 16.46
N SER A 231 -2.85 7.20 17.32
CA SER A 231 -3.59 6.61 18.45
C SER A 231 -4.06 7.65 19.48
N ASN A 232 -3.68 8.93 19.31
CA ASN A 232 -4.02 10.03 20.20
C ASN A 232 -4.93 11.09 19.56
N SER A 233 -5.30 11.02 18.28
CA SER A 233 -6.07 12.10 17.62
C SER A 233 -7.48 12.25 18.25
N GLY A 234 -8.17 11.13 18.49
CA GLY A 234 -9.43 11.14 19.26
C GLY A 234 -9.29 11.53 20.75
N ARG A 235 -8.07 11.64 21.28
CA ARG A 235 -7.82 12.14 22.66
C ARG A 235 -7.69 13.67 22.70
N GLN A 236 -7.43 14.32 21.56
CA GLN A 236 -7.25 15.77 21.48
C GLN A 236 -8.58 16.50 21.21
N ALA A 237 -9.53 15.86 20.53
CA ALA A 237 -10.86 16.42 20.29
C ALA A 237 -11.60 16.79 21.60
N ALA A 238 -11.48 15.94 22.64
CA ALA A 238 -12.08 16.20 23.96
C ALA A 238 -11.51 17.44 24.69
N LYS A 239 -10.40 18.02 24.21
CA LYS A 239 -9.80 19.25 24.77
C LYS A 239 -10.21 20.52 24.03
N LEU A 240 -10.89 20.40 22.89
CA LEU A 240 -11.37 21.54 22.11
C LEU A 240 -12.74 22.00 22.65
N PHE A 241 -12.74 22.59 23.85
CA PHE A 241 -13.94 23.14 24.52
C PHE A 241 -14.66 24.28 23.75
N SER A 242 -14.24 24.59 22.52
CA SER A 242 -14.65 25.76 21.75
C SER A 242 -15.41 25.44 20.45
N MET A 243 -15.59 24.17 20.07
CA MET A 243 -16.29 23.81 18.82
C MET A 243 -17.77 23.45 19.06
N PRO A 244 -18.71 24.02 18.28
CA PRO A 244 -20.11 23.58 18.28
C PRO A 244 -20.23 22.10 17.91
N HIS A 245 -21.10 21.37 18.62
CA HIS A 245 -21.30 19.92 18.44
C HIS A 245 -21.60 19.53 16.98
N LEU A 246 -22.38 20.33 16.26
CA LEU A 246 -22.71 20.06 14.85
C LEU A 246 -21.47 20.09 13.95
N VAL A 247 -20.59 21.07 14.14
CA VAL A 247 -19.34 21.20 13.37
C VAL A 247 -18.40 20.04 13.71
N GLN A 248 -18.36 19.64 14.98
CA GLN A 248 -17.61 18.46 15.41
C GLN A 248 -18.15 17.16 14.79
N GLN A 249 -19.47 17.02 14.67
CA GLN A 249 -20.10 15.88 14.01
C GLN A 249 -19.73 15.78 12.53
N GLU A 250 -19.83 16.91 11.80
CA GLU A 250 -19.48 16.97 10.39
C GLU A 250 -17.99 16.69 10.18
N THR A 251 -17.13 17.26 11.01
CA THR A 251 -15.68 17.04 10.99
C THR A 251 -15.33 15.57 11.23
N THR A 252 -15.95 14.95 12.23
CA THR A 252 -15.73 13.53 12.56
C THR A 252 -16.20 12.63 11.42
N THR A 253 -17.35 12.94 10.83
CA THR A 253 -17.91 12.19 9.69
C THR A 253 -16.96 12.25 8.49
N ALA A 254 -16.53 13.46 8.10
CA ALA A 254 -15.61 13.67 6.98
C ALA A 254 -14.27 12.96 7.20
N TYR A 255 -13.74 13.01 8.43
CA TYR A 255 -12.51 12.29 8.78
C TYR A 255 -12.69 10.77 8.63
N LEU A 256 -13.76 10.18 9.18
CA LEU A 256 -13.98 8.73 9.08
C LEU A 256 -14.22 8.29 7.62
N GLU A 257 -14.94 9.07 6.82
CA GLU A 257 -15.12 8.82 5.38
C GLU A 257 -13.77 8.84 4.64
N SER A 258 -12.91 9.82 4.94
CA SER A 258 -11.54 9.90 4.40
C SER A 258 -10.69 8.69 4.79
N GLN A 259 -10.77 8.21 6.04
CA GLN A 259 -10.04 7.02 6.48
C GLN A 259 -10.51 5.75 5.76
N VAL A 260 -11.83 5.57 5.58
CA VAL A 260 -12.39 4.44 4.82
C VAL A 260 -11.94 4.49 3.36
N ALA A 261 -12.02 5.66 2.72
CA ALA A 261 -11.58 5.85 1.34
C ALA A 261 -10.07 5.62 1.16
N SER A 262 -9.26 6.10 2.10
CA SER A 262 -7.79 5.93 2.07
C SER A 262 -7.39 4.46 2.24
N ALA A 263 -8.03 3.74 3.16
CA ALA A 263 -7.77 2.31 3.34
C ALA A 263 -8.18 1.49 2.09
N LEU A 264 -9.27 1.87 1.43
CA LEU A 264 -9.71 1.29 0.16
C LEU A 264 -8.71 1.57 -0.96
N ALA A 265 -8.22 2.81 -1.09
CA ALA A 265 -7.24 3.20 -2.10
C ALA A 265 -5.90 2.47 -1.96
N LEU A 266 -5.47 2.22 -0.71
CA LEU A 266 -4.28 1.43 -0.39
C LEU A 266 -4.48 -0.09 -0.59
N GLN A 267 -5.72 -0.52 -0.85
CA GLN A 267 -6.12 -1.93 -0.90
C GLN A 267 -5.77 -2.68 0.40
N SER A 268 -5.91 -2.01 1.55
CA SER A 268 -5.65 -2.59 2.86
C SER A 268 -6.93 -3.17 3.46
N SER A 269 -7.11 -4.49 3.35
CA SER A 269 -8.36 -5.18 3.74
C SER A 269 -8.68 -5.01 5.23
N HIS A 270 -7.68 -5.21 6.10
CA HIS A 270 -7.83 -5.12 7.55
C HIS A 270 -8.12 -3.68 8.00
N GLU A 271 -7.44 -2.69 7.43
CA GLU A 271 -7.68 -1.27 7.76
C GLU A 271 -9.04 -0.81 7.23
N TYR A 272 -9.43 -1.24 6.03
CA TYR A 272 -10.74 -0.93 5.48
C TYR A 272 -11.86 -1.46 6.39
N ARG A 273 -11.80 -2.73 6.79
CA ARG A 273 -12.76 -3.31 7.74
C ARG A 273 -12.77 -2.55 9.07
N HIS A 274 -11.60 -2.24 9.63
CA HIS A 274 -11.50 -1.52 10.89
C HIS A 274 -12.16 -0.14 10.85
N TRP A 275 -11.80 0.68 9.86
CA TRP A 275 -12.36 2.03 9.72
C TRP A 275 -13.85 2.01 9.34
N LEU A 276 -14.29 1.03 8.54
CA LEU A 276 -15.70 0.87 8.18
C LEU A 276 -16.57 0.56 9.40
N LEU A 277 -16.12 -0.33 10.28
CA LEU A 277 -16.83 -0.67 11.52
C LEU A 277 -16.92 0.54 12.46
N ILE A 278 -15.85 1.33 12.59
CA ILE A 278 -15.85 2.57 13.40
C ILE A 278 -16.83 3.60 12.80
N TYR A 279 -16.78 3.79 11.47
CA TYR A 279 -17.68 4.68 10.76
C TYR A 279 -19.15 4.30 10.97
N ALA A 280 -19.50 3.03 10.78
CA ALA A 280 -20.87 2.58 10.96
C ALA A 280 -21.36 2.70 12.42
N ARG A 281 -20.51 2.40 13.41
CA ARG A 281 -20.82 2.65 14.83
C ARG A 281 -21.09 4.13 15.10
N TYR A 282 -20.32 5.00 14.49
CA TYR A 282 -20.52 6.45 14.58
C TYR A 282 -21.85 6.89 13.95
N LEU A 283 -22.18 6.39 12.74
CA LEU A 283 -23.47 6.67 12.09
C LEU A 283 -24.66 6.22 12.95
N VAL A 284 -24.57 5.04 13.57
CA VAL A 284 -25.60 4.50 14.47
C VAL A 284 -25.74 5.35 15.74
N LYS A 285 -24.62 5.83 16.31
CA LYS A 285 -24.62 6.66 17.51
C LYS A 285 -25.26 8.03 17.26
N GLU A 286 -24.85 8.71 16.19
CA GLU A 286 -25.33 10.06 15.87
C GLU A 286 -26.70 10.06 15.16
N GLY A 287 -27.14 8.91 14.65
CA GLY A 287 -28.47 8.75 14.06
C GLY A 287 -28.56 9.11 12.58
N PHE A 288 -27.47 8.97 11.82
CA PHE A 288 -27.41 9.28 10.38
C PHE A 288 -28.02 8.16 9.50
N GLU A 289 -29.35 8.10 9.46
CA GLU A 289 -30.09 7.02 8.79
C GLU A 289 -29.78 6.89 7.28
N TYR A 290 -29.74 7.99 6.54
CA TYR A 290 -29.56 7.94 5.08
C TYR A 290 -28.22 7.34 4.67
N ARG A 291 -27.11 7.79 5.27
CA ARG A 291 -25.76 7.24 5.04
C ARG A 291 -25.67 5.77 5.47
N LEU A 292 -26.29 5.41 6.60
CA LEU A 292 -26.30 4.03 7.08
C LEU A 292 -27.07 3.10 6.14
N ARG A 293 -28.22 3.56 5.61
CA ARG A 293 -29.01 2.81 4.64
C ARG A 293 -28.27 2.65 3.31
N GLU A 294 -27.59 3.70 2.84
CA GLU A 294 -26.74 3.64 1.65
C GLU A 294 -25.63 2.59 1.82
N LEU A 295 -24.92 2.62 2.96
CA LEU A 295 -23.88 1.66 3.28
C LEU A 295 -24.43 0.22 3.30
N CYS A 296 -25.56 -0.03 3.98
CA CYS A 296 -26.15 -1.37 4.05
C CYS A 296 -26.59 -1.86 2.67
N LYS A 297 -27.14 -0.97 1.83
CA LYS A 297 -27.55 -1.29 0.46
C LYS A 297 -26.36 -1.68 -0.42
N ASP A 298 -25.24 -0.94 -0.35
CA ASP A 298 -24.02 -1.30 -1.08
C ASP A 298 -23.44 -2.63 -0.59
N LEU A 299 -23.46 -2.90 0.72
CA LEU A 299 -22.91 -4.14 1.26
C LEU A 299 -23.77 -5.39 0.97
N LEU A 300 -25.09 -5.22 0.90
CA LEU A 300 -26.00 -6.32 0.59
C LEU A 300 -25.93 -6.72 -0.89
N GLY A 301 -25.95 -5.72 -1.77
CA GLY A 301 -26.07 -5.92 -3.21
C GLY A 301 -27.47 -6.33 -3.66
N PRO A 302 -27.63 -6.72 -4.94
CA PRO A 302 -28.90 -7.20 -5.47
C PRO A 302 -29.30 -8.53 -4.82
N VAL A 303 -30.56 -8.60 -4.34
CA VAL A 303 -31.16 -9.82 -3.75
C VAL A 303 -31.65 -10.80 -4.83
N HIS A 304 -31.92 -10.28 -6.03
CA HIS A 304 -32.31 -11.05 -7.21
C HIS A 304 -31.24 -10.86 -8.28
N SER A 305 -30.71 -11.95 -8.84
CA SER A 305 -29.73 -11.92 -9.92
C SER A 305 -30.36 -11.32 -11.18
N SER A 306 -30.38 -10.00 -11.30
CA SER A 306 -30.67 -9.33 -12.56
C SER A 306 -29.39 -9.35 -13.40
N SER A 307 -29.48 -9.86 -14.64
CA SER A 307 -28.38 -10.05 -15.58
C SER A 307 -27.68 -8.75 -16.05
N GLY A 308 -27.77 -7.66 -15.30
CA GLY A 308 -27.14 -6.37 -15.57
C GLY A 308 -26.65 -5.62 -14.31
N SER A 309 -26.62 -6.25 -13.13
CA SER A 309 -26.07 -5.59 -11.95
C SER A 309 -24.53 -5.58 -12.00
N GLN A 310 -23.93 -4.39 -12.04
CA GLN A 310 -22.48 -4.17 -11.92
C GLN A 310 -21.96 -4.31 -10.48
N TRP A 311 -22.75 -4.90 -9.58
CA TRP A 311 -22.37 -5.01 -8.18
C TRP A 311 -21.32 -6.09 -7.97
N GLU A 312 -20.20 -5.70 -7.36
CA GLU A 312 -19.14 -6.62 -6.97
C GLU A 312 -19.39 -7.18 -5.56
N SER A 313 -19.36 -8.51 -5.43
CA SER A 313 -19.60 -9.20 -4.16
C SER A 313 -18.48 -9.05 -3.13
N THR A 314 -17.32 -8.56 -3.57
CA THR A 314 -16.12 -8.42 -2.75
C THR A 314 -15.55 -7.03 -2.84
N VAL A 315 -15.03 -6.52 -1.74
CA VAL A 315 -14.30 -5.24 -1.65
C VAL A 315 -12.98 -5.48 -0.93
N VAL A 316 -11.85 -5.14 -1.57
CA VAL A 316 -10.50 -5.39 -1.03
C VAL A 316 -10.30 -6.85 -0.55
N GLY A 317 -10.86 -7.82 -1.29
CA GLY A 317 -10.80 -9.24 -0.95
C GLY A 317 -11.71 -9.70 0.20
N LEU A 318 -12.51 -8.81 0.79
CA LEU A 318 -13.52 -9.14 1.80
C LEU A 318 -14.89 -9.30 1.15
N ARG A 319 -15.69 -10.26 1.61
CA ARG A 319 -17.08 -10.41 1.16
C ARG A 319 -17.94 -9.31 1.76
N LYS A 320 -18.58 -8.50 0.92
CA LYS A 320 -19.41 -7.36 1.37
C LYS A 320 -20.53 -7.80 2.33
N ARG A 321 -21.16 -8.94 2.05
CA ARG A 321 -22.22 -9.52 2.89
C ARG A 321 -21.72 -10.01 4.26
N ASP A 322 -20.44 -10.40 4.38
CA ASP A 322 -19.87 -10.77 5.67
C ASP A 322 -19.56 -9.52 6.51
N LEU A 323 -19.13 -8.42 5.87
CA LEU A 323 -19.06 -7.12 6.54
C LEU A 323 -20.45 -6.66 7.03
N LEU A 324 -21.51 -6.85 6.22
CA LEU A 324 -22.87 -6.52 6.63
C LEU A 324 -23.30 -7.33 7.87
N LYS A 325 -22.99 -8.64 7.93
CA LYS A 325 -23.27 -9.48 9.11
C LYS A 325 -22.61 -8.96 10.38
N GLU A 326 -21.41 -8.41 10.27
CA GLU A 326 -20.70 -7.83 11.41
C GLU A 326 -21.28 -6.48 11.85
N LEU A 327 -21.84 -5.73 10.91
CA LEU A 327 -22.46 -4.42 11.14
C LEU A 327 -23.87 -4.52 11.75
N LEU A 328 -24.66 -5.51 11.35
CA LEU A 328 -26.05 -5.66 11.79
C LEU A 328 -26.21 -5.69 13.33
N PRO A 329 -25.40 -6.43 14.11
CA PRO A 329 -25.47 -6.39 15.56
C PRO A 329 -25.25 -4.99 16.15
N VAL A 330 -24.40 -4.16 15.54
CA VAL A 330 -24.17 -2.77 15.97
C VAL A 330 -25.41 -1.92 15.70
N ILE A 331 -26.02 -2.07 14.53
CA ILE A 331 -27.24 -1.36 14.15
C ILE A 331 -28.40 -1.75 15.08
N GLY A 332 -28.54 -3.04 15.37
CA GLY A 332 -29.58 -3.59 16.25
C GLY A 332 -29.47 -3.18 17.72
N GLN A 333 -28.32 -2.70 18.20
CA GLN A 333 -28.20 -2.16 19.56
C GLN A 333 -28.97 -0.85 19.76
N ASN A 334 -29.26 -0.12 18.68
CA ASN A 334 -30.01 1.14 18.75
C ASN A 334 -31.47 0.92 18.37
N LEU A 335 -32.39 1.23 19.30
CA LEU A 335 -33.84 1.08 19.11
C LEU A 335 -34.37 1.85 17.89
N ARG A 336 -33.73 2.98 17.52
CA ARG A 336 -34.12 3.78 16.36
C ARG A 336 -33.97 3.02 15.04
N PHE A 337 -33.02 2.09 14.96
CA PHE A 337 -32.69 1.37 13.73
C PHE A 337 -33.21 -0.06 13.70
N GLN A 338 -34.10 -0.45 14.61
CA GLN A 338 -34.67 -1.81 14.65
C GLN A 338 -35.35 -2.20 13.33
N ARG A 339 -36.13 -1.30 12.73
CA ARG A 339 -36.76 -1.55 11.42
C ARG A 339 -35.74 -1.79 10.31
N LEU A 340 -34.66 -0.99 10.29
CA LEU A 340 -33.57 -1.11 9.33
C LEU A 340 -32.84 -2.45 9.51
N PHE A 341 -32.55 -2.81 10.77
CA PHE A 341 -31.94 -4.09 11.13
C PHE A 341 -32.78 -5.27 10.65
N THR A 342 -34.08 -5.31 10.96
CA THR A 342 -34.98 -6.40 10.54
C THR A 342 -35.03 -6.52 9.02
N GLU A 343 -35.19 -5.39 8.30
CA GLU A 343 -35.22 -5.37 6.83
C GLU A 343 -33.98 -6.00 6.21
N TYR A 344 -32.78 -5.61 6.64
CA TYR A 344 -31.54 -6.13 6.08
C TYR A 344 -31.20 -7.55 6.58
N GLN A 345 -31.59 -7.90 7.79
CA GLN A 345 -31.41 -9.25 8.34
C GLN A 345 -32.26 -10.27 7.56
N GLU A 346 -33.54 -9.97 7.31
CA GLU A 346 -34.43 -10.81 6.50
C GLU A 346 -33.91 -10.99 5.07
N GLN A 347 -33.50 -9.89 4.41
CA GLN A 347 -32.94 -9.96 3.05
C GLN A 347 -31.65 -10.78 2.99
N LEU A 348 -30.82 -10.70 4.02
CA LEU A 348 -29.60 -11.48 4.11
C LEU A 348 -29.89 -12.97 4.36
N ASP A 349 -30.91 -13.31 5.15
CA ASP A 349 -31.30 -14.69 5.43
C ASP A 349 -31.92 -15.36 4.19
N ILE A 350 -32.74 -14.64 3.41
CA ILE A 350 -33.25 -15.12 2.09
C ILE A 350 -32.11 -15.53 1.15
N LEU A 351 -30.96 -14.87 1.27
CA LEU A 351 -29.77 -15.15 0.44
C LEU A 351 -28.89 -16.28 0.98
N LYS A 352 -29.10 -16.76 2.22
CA LYS A 352 -28.44 -17.95 2.76
C LYS A 352 -29.17 -19.24 2.36
N ASP A 353 -30.48 -19.15 2.16
CA ASP A 353 -31.34 -20.27 1.80
C ASP A 353 -31.30 -20.61 0.29
N LYS A 354 -30.48 -19.90 -0.48
CA LYS A 354 -30.15 -20.17 -1.90
C LYS A 354 -28.69 -20.57 -2.02
#